data_AF-A0A3N2KXP2-F1
#
_entry.id   AF-A0A3N2KXP2-F1
#
_cell.length_a   1.000
_cell.length_b   1.000
_cell.length_c   1.000
_cell.angle_alpha   90.00
_cell.angle_beta   90.00
_cell.angle_gamma   90.00
#
_symmetry.space_group_name_H-M   'P 1'
#
loop_
_entity.id
_entity.type
_entity.pdbx_description
1 polymer ?
#
loop_
_entity_poly.entity_id
_entity_poly.type
_entity_poly.pdbx_seq_one_letter_code
_entity_poly.pdbx_strand_id
1 'polypeptide(L)'
;MIIKKRPIITWLLNPETPGFQPGLTIIASQNIKNHEILNTDLERLKEIRAMRPKWGLPELVMPSFERVMEKSVPAFDKIMPDLFREFSESDECGILIHRDNGTFVYGFGDGQLQTWFFIERNGHSLFHFYAEYEFTNGEPKLLIADSILYDDNLFIGTIQNRIDEITKRVEYIAIYLAVKKYIKVETVIVPQGTFTAVEGTPLEYVEKKKVINQSGQEVIVMDSKWFKKIINDNDIPVRGFFRMQNKKNSDGEWYKELIFVDPFIRHGYHRNAKIEDDM
;
A
#
# COMPACT_ATOMS: atom_id res chain seq x y z
N MET A 1 3.40 -11.76 -11.85
CA MET A 1 3.07 -12.07 -10.46
C MET A 1 1.82 -12.94 -10.42
N ILE A 2 1.86 -14.03 -9.66
CA ILE A 2 0.73 -14.95 -9.53
C ILE A 2 0.24 -14.85 -8.10
N ILE A 3 -1.03 -14.48 -7.92
CA ILE A 3 -1.67 -14.47 -6.60
C ILE A 3 -2.24 -15.86 -6.39
N LYS A 4 -1.51 -16.71 -5.65
CA LYS A 4 -1.97 -18.05 -5.32
C LYS A 4 -3.10 -18.00 -4.29
N LYS A 5 -3.83 -19.10 -4.13
CA LYS A 5 -4.78 -19.30 -3.03
C LYS A 5 -4.08 -19.15 -1.68
N ARG A 6 -4.71 -18.40 -0.78
CA ARG A 6 -4.21 -18.09 0.57
C ARG A 6 -5.29 -18.49 1.58
N PRO A 7 -5.12 -19.59 2.34
CA PRO A 7 -6.08 -20.05 3.34
C PRO A 7 -6.58 -18.97 4.29
N ILE A 8 -5.73 -18.05 4.76
CA ILE A 8 -6.13 -16.96 5.65
C ILE A 8 -7.23 -16.09 5.03
N ILE A 9 -7.09 -15.75 3.75
CA ILE A 9 -8.05 -14.87 3.08
C ILE A 9 -9.36 -15.61 2.84
N THR A 10 -9.28 -16.86 2.37
CA THR A 10 -10.47 -17.72 2.24
C THR A 10 -11.20 -17.84 3.57
N TRP A 11 -10.48 -18.00 4.68
CA TRP A 11 -11.06 -18.13 6.00
C TRP A 11 -11.76 -16.84 6.47
N LEU A 12 -11.11 -15.68 6.31
CA LEU A 12 -11.66 -14.39 6.73
C LEU A 12 -12.93 -14.01 5.97
N LEU A 13 -12.97 -14.26 4.66
CA LEU A 13 -14.11 -13.90 3.82
C LEU A 13 -15.27 -14.91 3.86
N ASN A 14 -15.11 -16.02 4.59
CA ASN A 14 -16.16 -17.01 4.80
C ASN A 14 -16.40 -17.21 6.31
N PRO A 15 -17.05 -16.25 7.02
CA PRO A 15 -17.17 -16.27 8.48
C PRO A 15 -17.93 -17.50 9.02
N GLU A 16 -18.78 -18.13 8.20
CA GLU A 16 -19.53 -19.33 8.56
C GLU A 16 -18.67 -20.59 8.65
N THR A 17 -17.43 -20.58 8.11
CA THR A 17 -16.53 -21.73 8.22
C THR A 17 -16.17 -21.97 9.70
N PRO A 18 -16.46 -23.16 10.25
CA PRO A 18 -16.14 -23.47 11.64
C PRO A 18 -14.63 -23.70 11.83
N GLY A 19 -14.10 -23.29 12.98
CA GLY A 19 -12.68 -23.44 13.29
C GLY A 19 -11.77 -22.70 12.31
N PHE A 20 -10.54 -23.19 12.15
CA PHE A 20 -9.58 -22.64 11.18
C PHE A 20 -9.65 -23.38 9.84
N GLN A 21 -9.50 -22.64 8.75
CA GLN A 21 -9.43 -23.18 7.39
C GLN A 21 -8.24 -24.14 7.24
N PRO A 22 -8.41 -25.31 6.58
CA PRO A 22 -7.27 -26.17 6.24
C PRO A 22 -6.16 -25.41 5.52
N GLY A 23 -4.92 -25.56 6.01
CA GLY A 23 -3.76 -24.84 5.51
C GLY A 23 -3.45 -23.52 6.21
N LEU A 24 -4.32 -23.05 7.11
CA LEU A 24 -3.99 -21.99 8.07
C LEU A 24 -3.33 -22.64 9.30
N THR A 25 -2.08 -22.28 9.58
CA THR A 25 -1.32 -22.88 10.69
C THR A 25 -0.34 -21.86 11.27
N ILE A 26 0.24 -22.18 12.43
CA ILE A 26 1.23 -21.35 13.11
C ILE A 26 2.62 -21.79 12.67
N ILE A 27 3.50 -20.84 12.39
CA ILE A 27 4.90 -21.15 12.07
C ILE A 27 5.59 -21.83 13.28
N ALA A 28 6.58 -22.68 13.01
CA ALA A 28 7.33 -23.31 14.08
C ALA A 28 8.13 -22.27 14.89
N SER A 29 7.90 -22.20 16.20
CA SER A 29 8.67 -21.41 17.16
C SER A 29 9.75 -22.25 17.82
N GLN A 30 10.70 -21.62 18.50
CA GLN A 30 11.79 -22.31 19.21
C GLN A 30 11.32 -23.03 20.48
N ASN A 31 10.26 -22.52 21.12
CA ASN A 31 9.73 -23.09 22.37
C ASN A 31 8.19 -23.10 22.41
N ILE A 32 7.65 -23.91 23.33
CA ILE A 32 6.22 -24.13 23.52
C ILE A 32 5.51 -22.82 23.93
N LYS A 33 6.12 -22.02 24.81
CA LYS A 33 5.53 -20.74 25.26
C LYS A 33 5.28 -19.79 24.10
N ASN A 34 6.21 -19.68 23.16
CA ASN A 34 6.03 -18.86 21.95
C ASN A 34 4.94 -19.42 21.04
N HIS A 35 4.79 -20.74 20.95
CA HIS A 35 3.69 -21.35 20.23
C HIS A 35 2.33 -21.01 20.87
N GLU A 36 2.24 -21.05 22.20
CA GLU A 36 1.05 -20.67 22.96
C GLU A 36 0.69 -19.19 22.79
N ILE A 37 1.68 -18.29 22.78
CA ILE A 37 1.48 -16.86 22.48
C ILE A 37 0.90 -16.70 21.07
N LEU A 38 1.56 -17.27 20.06
CA LEU A 38 1.06 -17.19 18.68
C LEU A 38 -0.33 -17.81 18.51
N ASN A 39 -0.63 -18.89 19.23
CA ASN A 39 -1.96 -19.49 19.22
C ASN A 39 -3.01 -18.54 19.83
N THR A 40 -2.67 -17.88 20.92
CA THR A 40 -3.54 -16.88 21.56
C THR A 40 -3.79 -15.70 20.63
N ASP A 41 -2.76 -15.20 19.95
CA ASP A 41 -2.86 -14.10 19.00
C ASP A 41 -3.73 -14.47 17.78
N LEU A 42 -3.64 -15.72 17.31
CA LEU A 42 -4.48 -16.22 16.21
C LEU A 42 -5.93 -16.46 16.65
N GLU A 43 -6.15 -16.92 17.88
CA GLU A 43 -7.50 -17.04 18.46
C GLU A 43 -8.16 -15.66 18.64
N ARG A 44 -7.40 -14.62 19.02
CA ARG A 44 -7.90 -13.23 19.02
C ARG A 44 -8.41 -12.81 17.63
N LEU A 45 -7.70 -13.15 16.55
CA LEU A 45 -8.20 -12.89 15.19
C LEU A 45 -9.48 -13.67 14.88
N LYS A 46 -9.62 -14.89 15.40
CA LYS A 46 -10.84 -15.70 15.25
C LYS A 46 -12.03 -15.10 15.99
N GLU A 47 -11.82 -14.54 17.17
CA GLU A 47 -12.84 -13.77 17.91
C GLU A 47 -13.26 -12.52 17.12
N ILE A 48 -12.29 -11.77 16.58
CA ILE A 48 -12.58 -10.61 15.72
C ILE A 48 -13.37 -11.00 14.47
N ARG A 49 -12.97 -12.10 13.81
CA ARG A 49 -13.71 -12.64 12.67
C ARG A 49 -15.16 -12.97 13.02
N ALA A 50 -15.43 -13.46 14.24
CA ALA A 50 -16.79 -13.77 14.70
C ALA A 50 -17.68 -12.50 14.83
N MET A 51 -17.06 -11.33 15.01
CA MET A 51 -17.77 -10.03 14.99
C MET A 51 -18.16 -9.57 13.58
N ARG A 52 -17.76 -10.31 12.53
CA ARG A 52 -18.05 -10.03 11.11
C ARG A 52 -17.68 -8.60 10.66
N PRO A 53 -16.42 -8.16 10.88
CA PRO A 53 -15.96 -6.86 10.39
C PRO A 53 -15.96 -6.83 8.85
N LYS A 54 -16.02 -5.60 8.30
CA LYS A 54 -16.06 -5.37 6.85
C LYS A 54 -14.65 -5.35 6.27
N TRP A 55 -14.00 -6.52 6.23
CA TRP A 55 -12.63 -6.67 5.70
C TRP A 55 -12.40 -6.15 4.27
N GLY A 56 -13.47 -5.98 3.48
CA GLY A 56 -13.35 -5.62 2.07
C GLY A 56 -12.72 -6.72 1.21
N LEU A 57 -12.34 -6.36 -0.01
CA LEU A 57 -11.58 -7.25 -0.88
C LEU A 57 -10.09 -7.17 -0.52
N PRO A 58 -9.32 -8.26 -0.70
CA PRO A 58 -7.88 -8.22 -0.56
C PRO A 58 -7.26 -7.23 -1.54
N GLU A 59 -6.33 -6.42 -1.05
CA GLU A 59 -5.70 -5.36 -1.83
C GLU A 59 -4.23 -5.71 -2.08
N LEU A 60 -3.80 -5.67 -3.33
CA LEU A 60 -2.45 -5.97 -3.76
C LEU A 60 -1.76 -4.66 -4.17
N VAL A 61 -0.68 -4.33 -3.48
CA VAL A 61 0.09 -3.11 -3.77
C VAL A 61 1.11 -3.36 -4.87
N MET A 62 1.05 -2.57 -5.94
CA MET A 62 2.00 -2.64 -7.05
C MET A 62 3.26 -1.79 -6.79
N PRO A 63 4.40 -2.12 -7.43
CA PRO A 63 5.64 -1.33 -7.27
C PRO A 63 5.54 0.15 -7.63
N SER A 64 4.61 0.51 -8.52
CA SER A 64 4.30 1.91 -8.82
C SER A 64 3.65 2.61 -7.63
N PHE A 65 2.74 1.91 -6.93
CA PHE A 65 2.07 2.43 -5.74
C PHE A 65 3.03 2.53 -4.55
N GLU A 66 3.90 1.54 -4.34
CA GLU A 66 4.93 1.60 -3.29
C GLU A 66 5.87 2.78 -3.44
N ARG A 67 6.28 3.11 -4.67
CA ARG A 67 7.07 4.33 -4.93
C ARG A 67 6.35 5.62 -4.57
N VAL A 68 5.01 5.61 -4.53
CA VAL A 68 4.21 6.74 -4.02
C VAL A 68 4.29 6.78 -2.52
N MET A 69 4.03 5.63 -1.88
CA MET A 69 4.10 5.48 -0.42
C MET A 69 5.44 5.98 0.12
N GLU A 70 6.55 5.52 -0.44
CA GLU A 70 7.92 5.94 -0.06
C GLU A 70 8.11 7.45 -0.15
N LYS A 71 7.58 8.10 -1.19
CA LYS A 71 7.69 9.55 -1.38
C LYS A 71 6.76 10.35 -0.48
N SER A 72 5.64 9.76 -0.08
CA SER A 72 4.63 10.43 0.74
C SER A 72 4.90 10.34 2.23
N VAL A 73 5.81 9.47 2.68
CA VAL A 73 6.14 9.30 4.12
C VAL A 73 6.36 10.64 4.84
N PRO A 74 7.23 11.55 4.37
CA PRO A 74 7.51 12.79 5.09
C PRO A 74 6.29 13.73 5.20
N ALA A 75 5.33 13.60 4.28
CA ALA A 75 4.11 14.39 4.31
C ALA A 75 3.13 13.91 5.39
N PHE A 76 3.24 12.66 5.83
CA PHE A 76 2.35 12.05 6.82
C PHE A 76 2.90 12.08 8.25
N ASP A 77 4.22 12.24 8.45
CA ASP A 77 4.86 12.18 9.77
C ASP A 77 4.12 12.98 10.86
N LYS A 78 3.71 14.22 10.54
CA LYS A 78 3.05 15.12 11.51
C LYS A 78 1.57 14.83 11.73
N ILE A 79 0.92 14.17 10.78
CA ILE A 79 -0.53 13.91 10.82
C ILE A 79 -0.86 12.46 11.13
N MET A 80 0.14 11.57 11.19
CA MET A 80 -0.05 10.15 11.46
C MET A 80 -0.80 9.88 12.76
N PRO A 81 -0.52 10.57 13.90
CA PRO A 81 -1.30 10.36 15.12
C PRO A 81 -2.80 10.69 14.95
N ASP A 82 -3.12 11.75 14.21
CA ASP A 82 -4.52 12.12 13.93
C ASP A 82 -5.18 11.11 12.98
N LEU A 83 -4.43 10.58 12.02
CA LEU A 83 -4.92 9.52 11.13
C LEU A 83 -5.21 8.23 11.89
N PHE A 84 -4.41 7.87 12.89
CA PHE A 84 -4.68 6.69 13.73
C PHE A 84 -6.01 6.82 14.50
N ARG A 85 -6.28 8.01 15.03
CA ARG A 85 -7.56 8.32 15.67
C ARG A 85 -8.70 8.19 14.66
N GLU A 86 -8.56 8.79 13.48
CA GLU A 86 -9.60 8.75 12.44
C GLU A 86 -9.86 7.32 11.90
N PHE A 87 -8.81 6.53 11.67
CA PHE A 87 -8.94 5.13 11.26
C PHE A 87 -9.59 4.27 12.34
N SER A 88 -9.35 4.58 13.62
CA SER A 88 -10.01 3.91 14.73
C SER A 88 -11.49 4.30 14.85
N GLU A 89 -11.82 5.58 14.67
CA GLU A 89 -13.22 6.05 14.69
C GLU A 89 -14.07 5.48 13.54
N SER A 90 -13.41 5.06 12.45
CA SER A 90 -14.06 4.47 11.27
C SER A 90 -13.99 2.95 11.22
N ASP A 91 -13.44 2.30 12.26
CA ASP A 91 -13.20 0.85 12.30
C ASP A 91 -12.48 0.33 11.05
N GLU A 92 -11.52 1.11 10.53
CA GLU A 92 -10.79 0.78 9.29
C GLU A 92 -10.08 -0.56 9.45
N CYS A 93 -10.37 -1.50 8.57
CA CYS A 93 -9.79 -2.84 8.59
C CYS A 93 -9.66 -3.39 7.17
N GLY A 94 -8.78 -4.37 6.98
CA GLY A 94 -8.59 -4.93 5.66
C GLY A 94 -7.56 -6.03 5.56
N ILE A 95 -7.33 -6.45 4.31
CA ILE A 95 -6.43 -7.54 3.94
C ILE A 95 -5.47 -7.02 2.88
N LEU A 96 -4.17 -6.98 3.20
CA LEU A 96 -3.13 -6.50 2.29
C LEU A 96 -2.25 -7.66 1.82
N ILE A 97 -2.17 -7.83 0.50
CA ILE A 97 -1.32 -8.81 -0.17
C ILE A 97 0.04 -8.16 -0.42
N HIS A 98 1.05 -8.60 0.32
CA HIS A 98 2.44 -8.18 0.12
C HIS A 98 3.13 -9.03 -0.96
N ARG A 99 4.08 -8.42 -1.68
CA ARG A 99 4.77 -9.04 -2.82
C ARG A 99 5.71 -10.17 -2.43
N ASP A 100 6.22 -10.17 -1.20
CA ASP A 100 7.12 -11.22 -0.68
C ASP A 100 6.38 -12.48 -0.19
N ASN A 101 5.27 -12.82 -0.84
CA ASN A 101 4.34 -13.87 -0.39
C ASN A 101 3.83 -13.66 1.05
N GLY A 102 3.72 -12.40 1.49
CA GLY A 102 3.14 -12.06 2.80
C GLY A 102 1.67 -11.67 2.67
N THR A 103 0.86 -11.97 3.68
CA THR A 103 -0.49 -11.41 3.85
C THR A 103 -0.53 -10.66 5.17
N PHE A 104 -0.94 -9.41 5.14
CA PHE A 104 -1.33 -8.68 6.34
C PHE A 104 -2.85 -8.72 6.48
N VAL A 105 -3.29 -8.96 7.70
CA VAL A 105 -4.65 -8.68 8.15
C VAL A 105 -4.52 -7.58 9.18
N TYR A 106 -5.28 -6.50 9.01
CA TYR A 106 -5.17 -5.36 9.90
C TYR A 106 -6.53 -4.82 10.31
N GLY A 107 -6.57 -4.19 11.48
CA GLY A 107 -7.73 -3.45 11.96
C GLY A 107 -7.31 -2.35 12.93
N PHE A 108 -8.01 -1.23 12.86
CA PHE A 108 -7.88 -0.16 13.84
C PHE A 108 -8.93 -0.29 14.95
N GLY A 109 -8.52 0.05 16.16
CA GLY A 109 -9.39 0.11 17.33
C GLY A 109 -8.66 0.77 18.50
N ASP A 110 -9.38 1.56 19.29
CA ASP A 110 -8.83 2.26 20.47
C ASP A 110 -7.57 3.10 20.21
N GLY A 111 -7.42 3.66 18.99
CA GLY A 111 -6.26 4.46 18.61
C GLY A 111 -5.04 3.63 18.19
N GLN A 112 -5.18 2.32 18.03
CA GLN A 112 -4.10 1.39 17.74
C GLN A 112 -4.34 0.66 16.42
N LEU A 113 -3.26 0.39 15.69
CA LEU A 113 -3.23 -0.50 14.55
C LEU A 113 -2.85 -1.91 15.02
N GLN A 114 -3.77 -2.85 14.88
CA GLN A 114 -3.54 -4.28 15.15
C GLN A 114 -3.21 -5.00 13.84
N THR A 115 -2.11 -5.76 13.81
CA THR A 115 -1.62 -6.40 12.59
C THR A 115 -1.27 -7.87 12.82
N TRP A 116 -1.85 -8.75 12.00
CA TRP A 116 -1.47 -10.17 11.89
C TRP A 116 -0.76 -10.39 10.56
N PHE A 117 0.46 -10.91 10.62
CA PHE A 117 1.25 -11.21 9.44
C PHE A 117 1.34 -12.72 9.18
N PHE A 118 1.11 -13.11 7.93
CA PHE A 118 1.17 -14.48 7.45
C PHE A 118 2.17 -14.63 6.31
N ILE A 119 2.95 -15.71 6.35
CA ILE A 119 3.83 -16.11 5.26
C ILE A 119 3.11 -17.19 4.44
N GLU A 120 2.98 -16.96 3.13
CA GLU A 120 2.30 -17.87 2.21
C GLU A 120 3.30 -18.84 1.57
N ARG A 121 3.21 -20.13 1.90
CA ARG A 121 4.13 -21.15 1.41
C ARG A 121 3.41 -22.45 1.10
N ASN A 122 3.63 -22.99 -0.10
CA ASN A 122 3.09 -24.29 -0.52
C ASN A 122 1.57 -24.45 -0.28
N GLY A 123 0.80 -23.39 -0.55
CA GLY A 123 -0.65 -23.39 -0.35
C GLY A 123 -1.11 -23.25 1.10
N HIS A 124 -0.19 -22.99 2.03
CA HIS A 124 -0.47 -22.72 3.44
C HIS A 124 -0.26 -21.25 3.75
N SER A 125 -1.09 -20.71 4.65
CA SER A 125 -0.88 -19.43 5.31
C SER A 125 -0.30 -19.70 6.69
N LEU A 126 0.98 -19.40 6.88
CA LEU A 126 1.70 -19.61 8.13
C LEU A 126 1.63 -18.32 8.95
N PHE A 127 0.87 -18.33 10.04
CA PHE A 127 0.84 -17.22 10.99
C PHE A 127 2.22 -17.03 11.60
N HIS A 128 2.78 -15.83 11.40
CA HIS A 128 4.16 -15.53 11.73
C HIS A 128 4.28 -14.71 13.01
N PHE A 129 3.58 -13.57 13.06
CA PHE A 129 3.51 -12.74 14.26
C PHE A 129 2.26 -11.86 14.29
N TYR A 130 1.93 -11.42 15.49
CA TYR A 130 1.02 -10.34 15.78
C TYR A 130 1.80 -9.15 16.35
N ALA A 131 1.41 -7.94 15.96
CA ALA A 131 1.97 -6.70 16.51
C ALA A 131 0.89 -5.63 16.59
N GLU A 132 1.00 -4.77 17.60
CA GLU A 132 0.23 -3.55 17.72
C GLU A 132 1.15 -2.35 17.50
N TYR A 133 0.58 -1.28 16.96
CA TYR A 133 1.30 -0.04 16.75
C TYR A 133 0.44 1.14 17.17
N GLU A 134 0.99 1.99 18.01
CA GLU A 134 0.29 3.09 18.65
C GLU A 134 1.17 4.34 18.71
N PHE A 135 0.56 5.49 19.01
CA PHE A 135 1.28 6.71 19.33
C PHE A 135 1.12 7.04 20.82
N THR A 136 2.22 7.04 21.57
CA THR A 136 2.23 7.47 22.98
C THR A 136 2.93 8.82 23.07
N ASN A 137 2.23 9.86 23.56
CA ASN A 137 2.77 11.22 23.65
C ASN A 137 3.30 11.79 22.30
N GLY A 138 2.67 11.38 21.19
CA GLY A 138 3.07 11.79 19.84
C GLY A 138 4.20 10.97 19.23
N GLU A 139 4.82 10.06 19.99
CA GLU A 139 5.89 9.18 19.50
C GLU A 139 5.35 7.80 19.10
N PRO A 140 5.80 7.24 17.97
CA PRO A 140 5.40 5.91 17.54
C PRO A 140 5.93 4.83 18.48
N LYS A 141 5.13 3.78 18.70
CA LYS A 141 5.48 2.67 19.57
C LYS A 141 4.96 1.37 19.02
N LEU A 142 5.88 0.44 18.79
CA LEU A 142 5.60 -0.96 18.44
C LEU A 142 5.41 -1.78 19.72
N LEU A 143 4.34 -2.57 19.77
CA LEU A 143 4.08 -3.56 20.82
C LEU A 143 4.13 -4.95 20.19
N ILE A 144 5.07 -5.77 20.67
CA ILE A 144 5.20 -7.18 20.33
C ILE A 144 5.72 -7.92 21.56
N ALA A 145 5.35 -9.18 21.73
CA ALA A 145 5.87 -9.99 22.82
C ALA A 145 7.38 -10.20 22.70
N ASP A 146 8.14 -9.81 23.72
CA ASP A 146 9.60 -9.94 23.77
C ASP A 146 10.10 -11.36 23.40
N SER A 147 9.45 -12.40 23.92
CA SER A 147 9.87 -13.78 23.63
C SER A 147 9.65 -14.19 22.17
N ILE A 148 8.70 -13.56 21.48
CA ILE A 148 8.49 -13.72 20.03
C ILE A 148 9.59 -12.97 19.26
N LEU A 149 9.92 -11.75 19.68
CA LEU A 149 11.00 -10.96 19.08
C LEU A 149 12.37 -11.67 19.19
N TYR A 150 12.62 -12.35 20.29
CA TYR A 150 13.87 -13.08 20.53
C TYR A 150 13.91 -14.49 19.91
N ASP A 151 12.85 -14.95 19.26
CA ASP A 151 12.80 -16.31 18.68
C ASP A 151 13.53 -16.38 17.33
N ASP A 152 14.66 -17.11 17.30
CA ASP A 152 15.49 -17.28 16.11
C ASP A 152 14.83 -18.10 14.99
N ASN A 153 13.79 -18.89 15.30
CA ASN A 153 13.01 -19.60 14.28
C ASN A 153 12.00 -18.67 13.59
N LEU A 154 11.60 -17.59 14.27
CA LEU A 154 10.65 -16.61 13.73
C LEU A 154 11.40 -15.52 12.97
N PHE A 155 12.51 -15.00 13.51
CA PHE A 155 13.18 -13.84 12.92
C PHE A 155 14.69 -14.05 12.80
N ILE A 156 15.27 -13.50 11.73
CA ILE A 156 16.70 -13.59 11.44
C ILE A 156 17.37 -12.25 11.76
N GLY A 157 18.61 -12.29 12.23
CA GLY A 157 19.42 -11.09 12.48
C GLY A 157 19.38 -10.61 13.94
N THR A 158 20.01 -9.46 14.20
CA THR A 158 20.09 -8.87 15.54
C THR A 158 18.72 -8.39 16.01
N ILE A 159 18.53 -8.23 17.33
CA ILE A 159 17.29 -7.70 17.91
C ILE A 159 16.89 -6.37 17.25
N GLN A 160 17.85 -5.45 17.04
CA GLN A 160 17.58 -4.19 16.37
C GLN A 160 17.09 -4.39 14.93
N ASN A 161 17.72 -5.27 14.15
CA ASN A 161 17.28 -5.56 12.79
C ASN A 161 15.84 -6.09 12.76
N ARG A 162 15.47 -6.92 13.75
CA ARG A 162 14.12 -7.48 13.88
C ARG A 162 13.09 -6.40 14.21
N ILE A 163 13.38 -5.54 15.18
CA ILE A 163 12.53 -4.39 15.52
C ILE A 163 12.32 -3.52 14.28
N ASP A 164 13.40 -3.14 13.61
CA ASP A 164 13.33 -2.28 12.42
C ASP A 164 12.50 -2.93 11.29
N GLU A 165 12.65 -4.24 11.07
CA GLU A 165 11.91 -4.96 10.04
C GLU A 165 10.41 -5.01 10.37
N ILE A 166 10.05 -5.34 11.61
CA ILE A 166 8.66 -5.42 12.05
C ILE A 166 8.00 -4.04 12.02
N THR A 167 8.67 -3.01 12.54
CA THR A 167 8.19 -1.63 12.49
C THR A 167 7.93 -1.19 11.06
N LYS A 168 8.88 -1.39 10.13
CA LYS A 168 8.69 -1.07 8.70
C LYS A 168 7.48 -1.78 8.10
N ARG A 169 7.25 -3.05 8.46
CA ARG A 169 6.10 -3.84 7.98
C ARG A 169 4.77 -3.29 8.49
N VAL A 170 4.71 -2.85 9.74
CA VAL A 170 3.47 -2.30 10.32
C VAL A 170 3.23 -0.86 9.84
N GLU A 171 4.27 -0.01 9.82
CA GLU A 171 4.21 1.35 9.26
C GLU A 171 3.79 1.36 7.78
N TYR A 172 4.20 0.35 7.02
CA TYR A 172 3.78 0.19 5.63
C TYR A 172 2.26 0.21 5.47
N ILE A 173 1.51 -0.39 6.40
CA ILE A 173 0.03 -0.41 6.39
C ILE A 173 -0.52 0.99 6.67
N ALA A 174 0.04 1.69 7.67
CA ALA A 174 -0.37 3.05 7.99
C ALA A 174 -0.15 4.02 6.82
N ILE A 175 1.04 3.97 6.20
CA ILE A 175 1.36 4.78 5.01
C ILE A 175 0.46 4.40 3.85
N TYR A 176 0.21 3.11 3.64
CA TYR A 176 -0.68 2.62 2.59
C TYR A 176 -2.08 3.25 2.71
N LEU A 177 -2.66 3.24 3.90
CA LEU A 177 -3.97 3.82 4.17
C LEU A 177 -3.98 5.34 4.03
N ALA A 178 -2.95 6.02 4.53
CA ALA A 178 -2.79 7.46 4.37
C ALA A 178 -2.75 7.87 2.88
N VAL A 179 -1.94 7.16 2.08
CA VAL A 179 -1.91 7.36 0.62
C VAL A 179 -3.27 7.08 -0.02
N LYS A 180 -3.91 5.95 0.32
CA LYS A 180 -5.21 5.55 -0.22
C LYS A 180 -6.29 6.61 0.05
N LYS A 181 -6.24 7.24 1.22
CA LYS A 181 -7.18 8.28 1.65
C LYS A 181 -6.99 9.59 0.90
N TYR A 182 -5.76 10.08 0.77
CA TYR A 182 -5.48 11.43 0.26
C TYR A 182 -5.13 11.49 -1.23
N ILE A 183 -4.72 10.37 -1.82
CA ILE A 183 -4.34 10.32 -3.23
C ILE A 183 -5.45 9.63 -4.01
N LYS A 184 -5.82 10.21 -5.16
CA LYS A 184 -6.76 9.56 -6.08
C LYS A 184 -6.11 8.30 -6.66
N VAL A 185 -6.51 7.14 -6.13
CA VAL A 185 -6.03 5.84 -6.58
C VAL A 185 -6.92 5.31 -7.71
N GLU A 186 -6.31 4.82 -8.79
CA GLU A 186 -7.05 3.98 -9.73
C GLU A 186 -7.01 2.54 -9.24
N THR A 187 -8.18 1.96 -9.01
CA THR A 187 -8.33 0.58 -8.57
C THR A 187 -8.78 -0.29 -9.75
N VAL A 188 -8.19 -1.47 -9.88
CA VAL A 188 -8.66 -2.49 -10.83
C VAL A 188 -9.06 -3.72 -10.04
N ILE A 189 -10.34 -4.10 -10.14
CA ILE A 189 -10.84 -5.36 -9.56
C ILE A 189 -10.48 -6.47 -10.55
N VAL A 190 -9.72 -7.47 -10.09
CA VAL A 190 -9.31 -8.62 -10.90
C VAL A 190 -10.15 -9.85 -10.50
N PRO A 191 -11.11 -10.27 -11.33
CA PRO A 191 -11.97 -11.41 -11.03
C PRO A 191 -11.21 -12.75 -11.08
N GLN A 192 -11.73 -13.74 -10.36
CA GLN A 192 -11.13 -15.08 -10.23
C GLN A 192 -10.90 -15.75 -11.60
N GLY A 193 -9.71 -16.32 -11.82
CA GLY A 193 -9.42 -17.12 -13.01
C GLY A 193 -9.31 -16.31 -14.30
N THR A 194 -9.41 -14.99 -14.21
CA THR A 194 -9.43 -14.09 -15.37
C THR A 194 -8.08 -13.42 -15.55
N PHE A 195 -7.66 -13.37 -16.81
CA PHE A 195 -6.59 -12.52 -17.25
C PHE A 195 -7.13 -11.08 -17.34
N THR A 196 -6.67 -10.19 -16.48
CA THR A 196 -6.94 -8.76 -16.66
C THR A 196 -5.70 -8.11 -17.24
N ALA A 197 -5.72 -7.86 -18.55
CA ALA A 197 -4.91 -6.79 -19.11
C ALA A 197 -5.43 -5.49 -18.48
N VAL A 198 -4.57 -4.76 -17.76
CA VAL A 198 -4.92 -3.42 -17.29
C VAL A 198 -4.98 -2.53 -18.53
N GLU A 199 -6.18 -2.39 -19.11
CA GLU A 199 -6.43 -1.52 -20.25
C GLU A 199 -6.36 -0.05 -19.82
N GLY A 200 -5.73 0.78 -20.66
CA GLY A 200 -5.29 2.14 -20.34
C GLY A 200 -3.78 2.33 -20.33
N THR A 201 -3.04 1.45 -21.00
CA THR A 201 -1.63 1.66 -21.37
C THR A 201 -1.56 2.40 -22.72
N PRO A 202 -1.10 3.66 -22.77
CA PRO A 202 -0.50 4.18 -23.98
C PRO A 202 0.95 3.63 -24.04
N LEU A 203 1.14 2.65 -24.91
CA LEU A 203 2.37 2.33 -25.68
C LEU A 203 3.69 1.98 -24.94
N GLU A 204 4.14 0.76 -25.23
CA GLU A 204 5.51 0.38 -25.63
C GLU A 204 6.68 0.31 -24.65
N TYR A 205 6.64 0.82 -23.42
CA TYR A 205 7.87 0.87 -22.59
C TYR A 205 7.74 0.46 -21.11
N VAL A 206 6.99 -0.61 -20.81
CA VAL A 206 7.21 -1.38 -19.57
C VAL A 206 6.91 -2.84 -19.85
N GLU A 207 7.86 -3.74 -19.59
CA GLU A 207 7.63 -5.19 -19.61
C GLU A 207 6.28 -5.51 -18.96
N LYS A 208 5.42 -6.23 -19.69
CA LYS A 208 4.08 -6.64 -19.28
C LYS A 208 4.13 -7.31 -17.90
N LYS A 209 3.94 -6.57 -16.80
CA LYS A 209 3.83 -7.14 -15.45
C LYS A 209 2.46 -7.80 -15.31
N LYS A 210 2.35 -9.04 -15.82
CA LYS A 210 1.15 -9.87 -15.79
C LYS A 210 0.79 -10.21 -14.33
N VAL A 211 -0.40 -9.84 -13.85
CA VAL A 211 -0.97 -10.35 -12.60
C VAL A 211 -1.94 -11.47 -12.96
N ILE A 212 -1.75 -12.67 -12.38
CA ILE A 212 -2.66 -13.81 -12.58
C ILE A 212 -3.30 -14.10 -11.22
N ASN A 213 -4.62 -13.94 -11.12
CA ASN A 213 -5.36 -14.20 -9.88
C ASN A 213 -5.83 -15.66 -9.83
N GLN A 214 -5.14 -16.45 -9.01
CA GLN A 214 -5.48 -17.84 -8.66
C GLN A 214 -5.93 -17.95 -7.19
N SER A 215 -6.30 -16.83 -6.55
CA SER A 215 -6.60 -16.80 -5.13
C SER A 215 -7.94 -17.46 -4.77
N GLY A 216 -8.85 -17.57 -5.74
CA GLY A 216 -10.20 -18.08 -5.54
C GLY A 216 -11.22 -17.01 -5.16
N GLN A 217 -10.83 -15.72 -5.12
CA GLN A 217 -11.72 -14.58 -4.91
C GLN A 217 -11.25 -13.36 -5.71
N GLU A 218 -12.04 -12.29 -5.73
CA GLU A 218 -11.63 -11.01 -6.33
C GLU A 218 -10.50 -10.36 -5.52
N VAL A 219 -9.59 -9.67 -6.21
CA VAL A 219 -8.49 -8.91 -5.59
C VAL A 219 -8.45 -7.52 -6.22
N ILE A 220 -8.31 -6.49 -5.40
CA ILE A 220 -8.08 -5.12 -5.86
C ILE A 220 -6.59 -4.95 -6.11
N VAL A 221 -6.22 -4.53 -7.33
CA VAL A 221 -4.85 -4.15 -7.65
C VAL A 221 -4.72 -2.64 -7.49
N MET A 222 -3.87 -2.22 -6.56
CA MET A 222 -3.56 -0.81 -6.27
C MET A 222 -2.38 -0.38 -7.14
N ASP A 223 -2.65 0.44 -8.15
CA ASP A 223 -1.64 1.00 -9.06
C ASP A 223 -1.70 2.54 -9.05
N SER A 224 -0.55 3.19 -9.18
CA SER A 224 -0.47 4.64 -9.35
C SER A 224 -0.02 4.98 -10.76
N LYS A 225 -0.95 5.44 -11.60
CA LYS A 225 -0.64 6.09 -12.88
C LYS A 225 -0.08 7.51 -12.72
N TRP A 226 -0.25 8.09 -11.53
CA TRP A 226 -0.03 9.51 -11.22
C TRP A 226 1.41 9.99 -11.43
N PHE A 227 2.40 9.10 -11.27
CA PHE A 227 3.82 9.46 -11.39
C PHE A 227 4.36 9.47 -12.83
N LYS A 228 3.57 9.06 -13.82
CA LYS A 228 4.04 9.07 -15.21
C LYS A 228 3.62 10.34 -15.94
N LYS A 229 2.41 10.83 -15.70
CA LYS A 229 1.85 12.02 -16.36
C LYS A 229 0.91 12.79 -15.43
N ILE A 230 1.15 14.09 -15.30
CA ILE A 230 0.18 15.06 -14.80
C ILE A 230 -0.71 15.43 -15.98
N ILE A 231 -2.01 15.16 -15.83
CA ILE A 231 -3.03 15.42 -16.84
C ILE A 231 -3.95 16.50 -16.26
N ASN A 232 -3.96 17.66 -16.92
CA ASN A 232 -4.97 18.69 -16.70
C ASN A 232 -5.71 18.87 -18.01
N ASP A 233 -6.98 18.45 -18.08
CA ASP A 233 -7.81 18.57 -19.27
C ASP A 233 -8.72 19.81 -19.22
N ASN A 234 -8.56 20.68 -18.23
CA ASN A 234 -9.31 21.92 -18.14
C ASN A 234 -8.76 22.97 -19.10
N ASP A 235 -9.65 23.83 -19.60
CA ASP A 235 -9.28 25.06 -20.28
C ASP A 235 -8.69 26.05 -19.28
N ILE A 236 -7.44 26.46 -19.52
CA ILE A 236 -6.72 27.40 -18.67
C ILE A 236 -6.73 28.76 -19.38
N PRO A 237 -7.43 29.77 -18.85
CA PRO A 237 -7.40 31.11 -19.40
C PRO A 237 -6.03 31.75 -19.12
N VAL A 238 -5.28 32.05 -20.17
CA VAL A 238 -3.97 32.72 -20.10
C VAL A 238 -4.16 34.20 -20.35
N ARG A 239 -3.80 35.03 -19.36
CA ARG A 239 -3.78 36.50 -19.52
C ARG A 239 -2.66 36.90 -20.47
N GLY A 240 -2.87 37.97 -21.23
CA GLY A 240 -1.83 38.49 -22.14
C GLY A 240 -0.57 38.90 -21.38
N PHE A 241 0.59 38.66 -21.98
CA PHE A 241 1.89 38.89 -21.34
C PHE A 241 2.97 39.22 -22.36
N PHE A 242 4.03 39.89 -21.89
CA PHE A 242 5.22 40.12 -22.70
C PHE A 242 6.19 38.95 -22.59
N ARG A 243 6.80 38.54 -23.70
CA ARG A 243 7.90 37.56 -23.71
C ARG A 243 8.97 37.92 -24.73
N MET A 244 10.20 37.50 -24.45
CA MET A 244 11.28 37.55 -25.43
C MET A 244 11.13 36.37 -26.41
N GLN A 245 10.94 36.67 -27.69
CA GLN A 245 10.83 35.69 -28.76
C GLN A 245 12.09 35.72 -29.63
N ASN A 246 12.63 34.55 -29.93
CA ASN A 246 13.72 34.44 -30.90
C ASN A 246 13.19 34.75 -32.31
N LYS A 247 13.82 35.70 -33.00
CA LYS A 247 13.59 36.01 -34.42
C LYS A 247 14.92 36.04 -35.17
N LYS A 248 14.86 35.90 -36.50
CA LYS A 248 16.00 36.10 -37.38
C LYS A 248 15.91 37.48 -38.03
N ASN A 249 17.03 38.21 -38.07
CA ASN A 249 17.11 39.44 -38.87
C ASN A 249 17.26 39.11 -40.37
N SER A 250 17.28 40.13 -41.22
CA SER A 250 17.46 40.01 -42.68
C SER A 250 18.76 39.28 -43.06
N ASP A 251 19.77 39.33 -42.20
CA ASP A 251 21.08 38.72 -42.40
C ASP A 251 21.16 37.28 -41.85
N GLY A 252 20.04 36.77 -41.30
CA GLY A 252 19.90 35.39 -40.81
C GLY A 252 20.39 35.16 -39.38
N GLU A 253 20.82 36.21 -38.68
CA GLU A 253 21.28 36.16 -37.29
C GLU A 253 20.10 36.12 -36.32
N TRP A 254 20.24 35.31 -35.26
CA TRP A 254 19.23 35.20 -34.22
C TRP A 254 19.33 36.35 -33.23
N TYR A 255 18.21 37.05 -33.02
CA TYR A 255 18.06 38.03 -31.95
C TYR A 255 16.78 37.77 -31.15
N LYS A 256 16.71 38.33 -29.95
CA LYS A 256 15.52 38.26 -29.09
C LYS A 256 14.77 39.58 -29.18
N GLU A 257 13.50 39.52 -29.55
CA GLU A 257 12.61 40.68 -29.57
C GLU A 257 11.53 40.52 -28.49
N LEU A 258 11.23 41.61 -27.79
CA LEU A 258 10.12 41.63 -26.85
C LEU A 258 8.81 41.71 -27.64
N ILE A 259 7.96 40.69 -27.49
CA ILE A 259 6.62 40.67 -28.09
C ILE A 259 5.55 40.64 -27.01
N PHE A 260 4.38 41.19 -27.31
CA PHE A 260 3.18 40.97 -26.53
C PHE A 260 2.42 39.77 -27.09
N VAL A 261 1.99 38.88 -26.21
CA VAL A 261 1.14 37.73 -26.55
C VAL A 261 -0.26 38.04 -26.05
N ASP A 262 -1.23 38.07 -26.96
CA ASP A 262 -2.64 38.32 -26.61
C ASP A 262 -3.21 37.23 -25.68
N PRO A 263 -4.22 37.55 -24.86
CA PRO A 263 -4.88 36.54 -24.03
C PRO A 263 -5.46 35.41 -24.88
N PHE A 264 -5.29 34.16 -24.41
CA PHE A 264 -5.80 32.99 -25.12
C PHE A 264 -6.20 31.88 -24.14
N ILE A 265 -7.00 30.93 -24.63
CA ILE A 265 -7.34 29.72 -23.88
C ILE A 265 -6.31 28.64 -24.22
N ARG A 266 -5.64 28.13 -23.19
CA ARG A 266 -4.76 26.97 -23.33
C ARG A 266 -5.55 25.72 -22.98
N HIS A 267 -5.69 24.81 -23.95
CA HIS A 267 -6.31 23.51 -23.74
C HIS A 267 -5.38 22.61 -22.94
N GLY A 268 -5.59 22.55 -21.62
CA GLY A 268 -4.94 21.61 -20.73
C GLY A 268 -3.42 21.48 -20.84
N TYR A 269 -2.88 20.44 -20.22
CA TYR A 269 -1.56 19.92 -20.53
C TYR A 269 -1.41 18.49 -20.02
N HIS A 270 -0.71 17.68 -20.80
CA HIS A 270 -0.19 16.39 -20.35
C HIS A 270 1.31 16.54 -20.21
N ARG A 271 1.82 16.62 -18.97
CA ARG A 271 3.27 16.69 -18.73
C ARG A 271 3.72 15.43 -18.01
N ASN A 272 4.87 14.88 -18.40
CA ASN A 272 5.49 13.86 -17.57
C ASN A 272 5.82 14.50 -16.22
N ALA A 273 5.48 13.81 -15.13
CA ALA A 273 5.88 14.27 -13.81
C ALA A 273 7.41 14.25 -13.75
N LYS A 274 8.03 15.44 -13.72
CA LYS A 274 9.47 15.57 -13.49
C LYS A 274 9.69 15.77 -12.00
N ILE A 275 10.77 15.17 -11.49
CA ILE A 275 11.29 15.47 -10.16
C ILE A 275 11.87 16.88 -10.29
N GLU A 276 11.30 17.83 -9.56
CA GLU A 276 11.91 19.14 -9.38
C GLU A 276 13.01 18.93 -8.33
N ASP A 277 14.27 19.06 -8.75
CA ASP A 277 15.37 19.16 -7.80
C ASP A 277 15.24 20.55 -7.16
N ASP A 278 15.11 20.61 -5.83
CA ASP A 278 15.07 21.87 -5.10
C ASP A 278 16.37 22.66 -5.39
N MET A 279 16.22 23.87 -5.94
CA MET A 279 17.27 24.91 -5.99
C MET A 279 16.92 26.03 -5.01
#